data_AF-A0A9P7KA27-F1
#
_entry.id   AF-A0A9P7KA27-F1
#
_cell.length_a   1.000
_cell.length_b   1.000
_cell.length_c   1.000
_cell.angle_alpha   90.00
_cell.angle_beta   90.00
_cell.angle_gamma   90.00
#
_symmetry.space_group_name_H-M   'P 1'
#
loop_
_entity.id
_entity.type
_entity.pdbx_description
1 polymer ?
#
loop_
_entity_poly.entity_id
_entity_poly.type
_entity_poly.pdbx_seq_one_letter_code
_entity_poly.pdbx_strand_id
1 'polypeptide(L)'
;MQSPSSDLSTHSRKILWGAKIEQAPPAVTYEEAMAEDDHGLFKSLTNVVSDGIPVSRVALRLAQNKFGFTLIHGVPATPEATEKLIERIGFIRETQYGRFWDFTSDLAKGDMAYTTLALGAHTDTTYYTDPCGLQVFHLLSHTDGTGGASLLVDGFYAASILKELHPEAYELLSSVHVPAHAAGEPSAIYTPHPSTGYPVLSHDKVTGELTQVRWNNDDRSVMNRLDPHVVDQWYDAIRAWNKCLTSPDSQFWLQLQPGTVVGTYSLSTHLCLSLYHTLSVIDNHRVLHGRSAFDGKRRMCGAYVGVDEYRSRLAVLREKFAPDAVEKATRDTAAVVNGRSIWNEAL
;
A
#
# COMPACT_ATOMS: atom_id res chain seq x y z
N MET A 1 -13.70 -31.61 -36.03
CA MET A 1 -14.30 -31.01 -34.82
C MET A 1 -13.15 -30.49 -33.96
N GLN A 2 -12.82 -29.21 -34.09
CA GLN A 2 -11.92 -28.51 -33.17
C GLN A 2 -12.80 -27.69 -32.24
N SER A 3 -12.67 -27.93 -30.94
CA SER A 3 -13.27 -27.11 -29.89
C SER A 3 -12.54 -25.75 -29.85
N PRO A 4 -13.26 -24.62 -29.76
CA PRO A 4 -12.60 -23.34 -29.54
C PRO A 4 -12.19 -23.26 -28.06
N SER A 5 -10.90 -23.14 -27.80
CA SER A 5 -10.36 -22.79 -26.49
C SER A 5 -10.83 -21.38 -26.14
N SER A 6 -11.76 -21.26 -25.19
CA SER A 6 -12.13 -19.99 -24.60
C SER A 6 -11.01 -19.53 -23.67
N ASP A 7 -10.19 -18.59 -24.14
CA ASP A 7 -9.28 -17.81 -23.31
C ASP A 7 -10.10 -17.05 -22.26
N LEU A 8 -10.03 -17.52 -21.01
CA LEU A 8 -10.78 -17.01 -19.86
C LEU A 8 -10.00 -15.96 -19.05
N SER A 9 -8.94 -15.37 -19.59
CA SER A 9 -8.03 -14.51 -18.83
C SER A 9 -8.37 -13.01 -18.86
N THR A 10 -9.57 -12.60 -18.43
CA THR A 10 -9.83 -11.18 -18.13
C THR A 10 -9.25 -10.79 -16.76
N HIS A 11 -7.92 -10.81 -16.64
CA HIS A 11 -7.21 -10.39 -15.43
C HIS A 11 -7.04 -8.87 -15.42
N SER A 12 -7.46 -8.23 -14.34
CA SER A 12 -7.21 -6.81 -14.10
C SER A 12 -5.72 -6.61 -13.82
N ARG A 13 -4.95 -6.18 -14.83
CA ARG A 13 -3.48 -6.15 -14.83
C ARG A 13 -2.93 -5.10 -13.85
N LYS A 14 -2.13 -5.54 -12.87
CA LYS A 14 -1.32 -4.69 -11.99
C LYS A 14 -0.28 -3.93 -12.83
N ILE A 15 -0.08 -2.63 -12.57
CA ILE A 15 0.98 -1.85 -13.23
C ILE A 15 2.22 -1.89 -12.37
N LEU A 16 3.24 -2.63 -12.79
CA LEU A 16 4.55 -2.65 -12.14
C LEU A 16 5.34 -1.39 -12.48
N TRP A 17 6.07 -0.84 -11.51
CA TRP A 17 6.84 0.38 -11.71
C TRP A 17 8.19 0.36 -10.98
N GLY A 18 9.15 1.10 -11.55
CA GLY A 18 10.42 1.45 -10.91
C GLY A 18 10.56 2.96 -10.76
N ALA A 19 11.79 3.46 -10.59
CA ALA A 19 12.10 4.86 -10.32
C ALA A 19 11.49 5.87 -11.31
N LYS A 20 11.27 5.46 -12.57
CA LYS A 20 10.67 6.32 -13.61
C LYS A 20 9.24 6.78 -13.29
N ILE A 21 8.56 6.18 -12.30
CA ILE A 21 7.25 6.65 -11.83
C ILE A 21 7.30 8.11 -11.32
N GLU A 22 8.47 8.61 -10.94
CA GLU A 22 8.70 10.02 -10.57
C GLU A 22 8.20 11.01 -11.63
N GLN A 23 8.19 10.62 -12.91
CA GLN A 23 7.73 11.50 -14.00
C GLN A 23 6.23 11.77 -13.94
N ALA A 24 5.44 10.86 -13.38
CA ALA A 24 3.99 10.96 -13.29
C ALA A 24 3.45 10.10 -12.13
N PRO A 25 3.74 10.45 -10.87
CA PRO A 25 3.26 9.68 -9.74
C PRO A 25 1.72 9.75 -9.65
N PRO A 26 1.03 8.67 -9.26
CA PRO A 26 -0.42 8.68 -9.08
C PRO A 26 -0.81 9.68 -7.99
N ALA A 27 -1.59 10.69 -8.38
CA ALA A 27 -1.97 11.77 -7.48
C ALA A 27 -3.41 12.24 -7.66
N VAL A 28 -3.97 12.78 -6.57
CA VAL A 28 -5.21 13.55 -6.52
C VAL A 28 -5.02 14.75 -5.58
N THR A 29 -5.92 15.72 -5.61
CA THR A 29 -5.95 16.80 -4.63
C THR A 29 -6.81 16.44 -3.42
N TYR A 30 -6.56 17.09 -2.29
CA TYR A 30 -7.36 16.97 -1.08
C TYR A 30 -8.80 17.43 -1.32
N GLU A 31 -9.00 18.48 -2.12
CA GLU A 31 -10.33 18.95 -2.52
C GLU A 31 -11.11 17.87 -3.28
N GLU A 32 -10.50 17.24 -4.29
CA GLU A 32 -11.12 16.13 -5.01
C GLU A 32 -11.40 14.93 -4.09
N ALA A 33 -10.44 14.56 -3.23
CA ALA A 33 -10.60 13.43 -2.32
C ALA A 33 -11.67 13.70 -1.24
N MET A 34 -11.87 14.97 -0.88
CA MET A 34 -12.85 15.42 0.10
C MET A 34 -14.17 15.92 -0.50
N ALA A 35 -14.33 15.88 -1.83
CA ALA A 35 -15.58 16.22 -2.49
C ALA A 35 -16.72 15.23 -2.14
N GLU A 36 -17.94 15.73 -1.94
CA GLU A 36 -19.11 14.91 -1.58
C GLU A 36 -19.54 13.95 -2.72
N ASP A 37 -19.14 14.24 -3.95
CA ASP A 37 -19.46 13.40 -5.10
C ASP A 37 -18.77 12.03 -5.06
N ASP A 38 -17.70 11.87 -4.26
CA ASP A 38 -16.79 10.71 -4.12
C ASP A 38 -15.88 10.41 -5.32
N HIS A 39 -15.84 11.25 -6.37
CA HIS A 39 -15.11 10.90 -7.60
C HIS A 39 -13.58 10.91 -7.38
N GLY A 40 -13.07 11.90 -6.64
CA GLY A 40 -11.66 11.95 -6.29
C GLY A 40 -11.24 10.84 -5.32
N LEU A 41 -12.11 10.47 -4.37
CA LEU A 41 -11.89 9.34 -3.48
C LEU A 41 -11.87 8.00 -4.24
N PHE A 42 -12.76 7.83 -5.22
CA PHE A 42 -12.75 6.65 -6.08
C PHE A 42 -11.46 6.55 -6.89
N LYS A 43 -11.01 7.66 -7.47
CA LYS A 43 -9.73 7.74 -8.20
C LYS A 43 -8.54 7.43 -7.28
N SER A 44 -8.51 7.99 -6.07
CA SER A 44 -7.42 7.76 -5.11
C SER A 44 -7.32 6.28 -4.69
N LEU A 45 -8.44 5.66 -4.35
CA LEU A 45 -8.47 4.23 -4.00
C LEU A 45 -8.17 3.33 -5.19
N THR A 46 -8.62 3.69 -6.40
CA THR A 46 -8.28 2.94 -7.61
C THR A 46 -6.76 2.92 -7.83
N ASN A 47 -6.08 4.07 -7.68
CA ASN A 47 -4.62 4.13 -7.79
C ASN A 47 -3.89 3.18 -6.80
N VAL A 48 -4.45 3.00 -5.60
CA VAL A 48 -3.84 2.19 -4.53
C VAL A 48 -4.08 0.69 -4.74
N VAL A 49 -5.31 0.27 -5.06
CA VAL A 49 -5.66 -1.17 -4.97
C VAL A 49 -5.12 -2.00 -6.12
N SER A 50 -4.28 -2.98 -5.76
CA SER A 50 -3.57 -3.85 -6.69
C SER A 50 -4.43 -4.98 -7.30
N ASP A 51 -5.46 -5.46 -6.61
CA ASP A 51 -6.17 -6.67 -7.02
C ASP A 51 -7.44 -6.40 -7.82
N GLY A 52 -7.71 -7.29 -8.78
CA GLY A 52 -8.99 -7.36 -9.44
C GLY A 52 -9.98 -8.00 -8.49
N ILE A 53 -10.84 -7.21 -7.83
CA ILE A 53 -12.11 -7.79 -7.38
C ILE A 53 -12.83 -8.17 -8.68
N PRO A 54 -13.28 -9.43 -8.86
CA PRO A 54 -14.07 -9.80 -10.02
C PRO A 54 -15.39 -9.03 -9.96
N VAL A 55 -15.43 -7.87 -10.62
CA VAL A 55 -16.70 -7.30 -11.05
C VAL A 55 -17.10 -8.13 -12.27
N SER A 56 -18.36 -8.54 -12.33
CA SER A 56 -18.94 -9.29 -13.45
C SER A 56 -18.42 -8.78 -14.82
N ARG A 57 -18.27 -9.70 -15.79
CA ARG A 57 -17.43 -9.67 -17.01
C ARG A 57 -17.53 -8.46 -17.97
N VAL A 58 -18.08 -7.31 -17.58
CA VAL A 58 -18.43 -6.21 -18.48
C VAL A 58 -17.87 -4.84 -18.05
N ALA A 59 -17.35 -4.65 -16.83
CA ALA A 59 -16.78 -3.36 -16.39
C ALA A 59 -15.29 -3.21 -16.77
N LEU A 60 -14.98 -3.27 -18.06
CA LEU A 60 -13.59 -3.28 -18.57
C LEU A 60 -13.32 -2.04 -19.42
N ARG A 61 -13.15 -0.87 -18.77
CA ARG A 61 -12.45 0.28 -19.40
C ARG A 61 -12.01 1.44 -18.49
N LEU A 62 -12.48 1.56 -17.24
CA LEU A 62 -12.20 2.77 -16.43
C LEU A 62 -11.25 2.59 -15.23
N ALA A 63 -10.92 1.36 -14.82
CA ALA A 63 -9.97 1.12 -13.72
C ALA A 63 -8.61 0.61 -14.24
N GLN A 64 -7.88 1.47 -14.95
CA GLN A 64 -6.58 1.13 -15.54
C GLN A 64 -5.36 1.49 -14.68
N ASN A 65 -5.54 2.02 -13.47
CA ASN A 65 -4.41 2.41 -12.62
C ASN A 65 -4.43 1.61 -11.32
N LYS A 66 -3.32 0.91 -11.02
CA LYS A 66 -3.15 0.02 -9.86
C LYS A 66 -1.68 0.04 -9.45
N PHE A 67 -1.23 1.15 -8.88
CA PHE A 67 0.17 1.39 -8.57
C PHE A 67 0.55 0.92 -7.15
N GLY A 68 -0.41 0.69 -6.25
CA GLY A 68 -0.08 0.37 -4.86
C GLY A 68 0.14 1.60 -3.98
N PHE A 69 0.00 2.82 -4.52
CA PHE A 69 0.00 4.05 -3.72
C PHE A 69 -0.72 5.19 -4.44
N THR A 70 -1.04 6.24 -3.71
CA THR A 70 -1.47 7.53 -4.25
C THR A 70 -0.97 8.67 -3.38
N LEU A 71 -0.59 9.77 -4.01
CA LEU A 71 -0.30 11.04 -3.35
C LEU A 71 -1.58 11.88 -3.31
N ILE A 72 -1.82 12.54 -2.18
CA ILE A 72 -2.94 13.48 -2.00
C ILE A 72 -2.34 14.84 -1.68
N HIS A 73 -2.47 15.77 -2.61
CA HIS A 73 -1.87 17.11 -2.52
C HIS A 73 -2.82 18.14 -1.92
N GLY A 74 -2.29 19.10 -1.19
CA GLY A 74 -3.06 20.21 -0.61
C GLY A 74 -3.80 19.84 0.67
N VAL A 75 -3.40 18.76 1.36
CA VAL A 75 -3.98 18.41 2.66
C VAL A 75 -3.56 19.47 3.69
N PRO A 76 -4.48 20.08 4.46
CA PRO A 76 -4.08 20.96 5.56
C PRO A 76 -3.16 20.22 6.54
N ALA A 77 -2.02 20.81 6.90
CA ALA A 77 -1.06 20.22 7.84
C ALA A 77 -1.57 20.19 9.29
N THR A 78 -2.68 19.50 9.51
CA THR A 78 -3.24 19.23 10.82
C THR A 78 -3.60 17.74 10.94
N PRO A 79 -3.46 17.15 12.15
CA PRO A 79 -3.93 15.80 12.43
C PRO A 79 -5.39 15.58 12.02
N GLU A 80 -6.27 16.54 12.29
CA GLU A 80 -7.71 16.42 12.10
C GLU A 80 -8.10 16.32 10.62
N ALA A 81 -7.42 17.05 9.73
CA ALA A 81 -7.65 16.95 8.29
C ALA A 81 -7.22 15.57 7.76
N THR A 82 -6.15 15.02 8.32
CA THR A 82 -5.62 13.69 7.98
C THR A 82 -6.56 12.60 8.46
N GLU A 83 -6.99 12.66 9.72
CA GLU A 83 -7.92 11.70 10.32
C GLU A 83 -9.24 11.65 9.54
N LYS A 84 -9.84 12.82 9.25
CA LYS A 84 -11.08 12.92 8.44
C LYS A 84 -10.94 12.30 7.05
N LEU A 85 -9.80 12.48 6.40
CA LEU A 85 -9.56 11.88 5.08
C LEU A 85 -9.47 10.36 5.17
N ILE A 86 -8.80 9.83 6.20
CA ILE A 86 -8.67 8.38 6.42
C ILE A 86 -10.06 7.78 6.73
N GLU A 87 -10.87 8.46 7.55
CA GLU A 87 -12.23 8.04 7.88
C GLU A 87 -13.17 7.99 6.67
N ARG A 88 -12.89 8.74 5.59
CA ARG A 88 -13.61 8.58 4.31
C ARG A 88 -13.30 7.28 3.58
N ILE A 89 -12.12 6.70 3.82
CA ILE A 89 -11.70 5.41 3.26
C ILE A 89 -12.29 4.27 4.08
N GLY A 90 -12.15 4.32 5.39
CA GLY A 90 -12.59 3.27 6.31
C GLY A 90 -12.27 3.64 7.75
N PHE A 91 -12.61 2.75 8.69
CA PHE A 91 -12.23 2.98 10.08
C PHE A 91 -10.73 2.79 10.28
N ILE A 92 -10.18 3.57 11.22
CA ILE A 92 -8.77 3.50 11.57
C ILE A 92 -8.52 2.26 12.43
N ARG A 93 -7.51 1.47 12.07
CA ARG A 93 -7.10 0.28 12.82
C ARG A 93 -6.31 0.69 14.06
N GLU A 94 -6.85 0.37 15.23
CA GLU A 94 -6.14 0.54 16.49
C GLU A 94 -5.01 -0.49 16.65
N THR A 95 -3.85 -0.03 17.11
CA THR A 95 -2.63 -0.84 17.32
C THR A 95 -2.02 -0.54 18.69
N GLN A 96 -0.93 -1.22 19.07
CA GLN A 96 -0.20 -0.86 20.30
C GLN A 96 0.41 0.55 20.28
N TYR A 97 0.52 1.15 19.10
CA TYR A 97 0.98 2.52 18.93
C TYR A 97 -0.16 3.55 18.99
N GLY A 98 -1.40 3.08 19.24
CA GLY A 98 -2.61 3.89 19.24
C GLY A 98 -3.42 3.75 17.95
N ARG A 99 -4.53 4.49 17.90
CA ARG A 99 -5.43 4.55 16.74
C ARG A 99 -4.88 5.45 15.64
N PHE A 100 -4.63 6.71 15.99
CA PHE A 100 -4.04 7.71 15.11
C PHE A 100 -2.75 8.19 15.77
N TRP A 101 -1.64 8.16 15.04
CA TRP A 101 -0.35 8.58 15.56
C TRP A 101 0.00 9.97 15.07
N ASP A 102 0.52 10.78 15.99
CA ASP A 102 1.05 12.13 15.75
C ASP A 102 2.31 12.23 16.59
N PHE A 103 3.45 12.08 15.95
CA PHE A 103 4.71 11.92 16.64
C PHE A 103 5.81 12.78 16.04
N THR A 104 6.79 13.05 16.88
CA THR A 104 8.10 13.56 16.49
C THR A 104 9.15 12.50 16.79
N SER A 105 10.38 12.67 16.29
CA SER A 105 11.52 11.84 16.68
C SER A 105 11.98 12.19 18.09
N ASP A 106 11.22 11.74 19.09
CA ASP A 106 11.50 11.91 20.52
C ASP A 106 11.97 10.62 21.22
N LEU A 107 12.14 9.52 20.48
CA LEU A 107 12.45 8.20 21.02
C LEU A 107 11.42 7.69 22.05
N ALA A 108 10.17 8.19 22.02
CA ALA A 108 9.15 7.83 23.01
C ALA A 108 8.71 6.36 22.94
N LYS A 109 9.05 5.64 21.86
CA LYS A 109 8.68 4.25 21.61
C LYS A 109 9.91 3.45 21.20
N GLY A 110 9.96 2.18 21.60
CA GLY A 110 11.01 1.22 21.25
C GLY A 110 10.93 0.72 19.81
N ASP A 111 10.79 1.64 18.85
CA ASP A 111 10.62 1.36 17.42
C ASP A 111 11.56 2.28 16.61
N MET A 112 12.23 1.70 15.61
CA MET A 112 13.21 2.40 14.76
C MET A 112 12.59 3.61 14.04
N ALA A 113 11.26 3.61 13.83
CA ALA A 113 10.50 4.74 13.29
C ALA A 113 10.63 6.02 14.12
N TYR A 114 10.99 5.95 15.41
CA TYR A 114 11.16 7.10 16.30
C TYR A 114 12.60 7.61 16.39
N THR A 115 13.52 7.02 15.62
CA THR A 115 14.92 7.45 15.52
C THR A 115 15.15 8.39 14.32
N THR A 116 16.30 9.08 14.28
CA THR A 116 16.73 9.89 13.12
C THR A 116 17.45 9.10 12.03
N LEU A 117 17.65 7.79 12.24
CA LEU A 117 18.36 6.91 11.32
C LEU A 117 17.52 6.65 10.05
N ALA A 118 18.23 6.31 8.98
CA ALA A 118 17.60 5.88 7.74
C ALA A 118 16.88 4.54 7.95
N LEU A 119 15.72 4.40 7.31
CA LEU A 119 14.98 3.14 7.25
C LEU A 119 15.01 2.64 5.82
N GLY A 120 15.47 1.40 5.64
CA GLY A 120 15.41 0.70 4.36
C GLY A 120 13.98 0.42 3.93
N ALA A 121 13.79 -0.06 2.70
CA ALA A 121 12.48 -0.44 2.20
C ALA A 121 11.89 -1.60 3.03
N HIS A 122 10.74 -1.38 3.66
CA HIS A 122 10.00 -2.35 4.46
C HIS A 122 8.48 -2.22 4.30
N THR A 123 7.75 -3.24 4.75
CA THR A 123 6.30 -3.23 4.97
C THR A 123 6.04 -3.27 6.48
N ASP A 124 5.07 -2.50 6.96
CA ASP A 124 4.80 -2.39 8.39
C ASP A 124 4.03 -3.60 8.93
N THR A 125 4.16 -3.83 10.24
CA THR A 125 3.38 -4.79 11.02
C THR A 125 3.51 -6.25 10.59
N THR A 126 4.69 -6.65 10.11
CA THR A 126 4.92 -8.04 9.66
C THR A 126 4.75 -9.06 10.79
N TYR A 127 4.88 -8.62 12.04
CA TYR A 127 4.64 -9.35 13.28
C TYR A 127 3.17 -9.59 13.62
N TYR A 128 2.21 -8.99 12.90
CA TYR A 128 0.80 -9.36 13.03
C TYR A 128 0.47 -10.56 12.14
N THR A 129 -0.43 -11.42 12.63
CA THR A 129 -1.11 -12.45 11.81
C THR A 129 -1.73 -11.81 10.57
N ASP A 130 -2.42 -10.69 10.78
CA ASP A 130 -3.07 -9.84 9.79
C ASP A 130 -2.38 -8.45 9.79
N PRO A 131 -1.41 -8.21 8.89
CA PRO A 131 -0.74 -6.92 8.76
C PRO A 131 -1.70 -5.85 8.25
N CYS A 132 -1.43 -4.59 8.59
CA CYS A 132 -2.20 -3.46 8.06
C CYS A 132 -2.24 -3.46 6.53
N GLY A 133 -3.39 -3.07 5.98
CA GLY A 133 -3.63 -3.03 4.55
C GLY A 133 -3.12 -1.73 3.94
N LEU A 134 -3.61 -0.59 4.44
CA LEU A 134 -3.07 0.73 4.07
C LEU A 134 -2.22 1.29 5.19
N GLN A 135 -1.14 1.95 4.78
CA GLN A 135 -0.35 2.84 5.63
C GLN A 135 -0.45 4.27 5.09
N VAL A 136 -0.71 5.23 5.97
CA VAL A 136 -0.89 6.64 5.61
C VAL A 136 0.15 7.49 6.31
N PHE A 137 0.91 8.28 5.55
CA PHE A 137 1.90 9.23 6.09
C PHE A 137 1.57 10.66 5.67
N HIS A 138 1.60 11.58 6.63
CA HIS A 138 1.49 13.01 6.38
C HIS A 138 2.52 13.80 7.20
N LEU A 139 3.36 14.58 6.51
CA LEU A 139 4.34 15.45 7.13
C LEU A 139 3.69 16.77 7.56
N LEU A 140 3.64 17.01 8.86
CA LEU A 140 3.05 18.23 9.44
C LEU A 140 4.07 19.36 9.57
N SER A 141 5.30 19.04 10.02
CA SER A 141 6.38 20.01 10.11
C SER A 141 7.75 19.34 10.02
N HIS A 142 8.74 20.05 9.47
CA HIS A 142 10.15 19.70 9.51
C HIS A 142 10.94 21.00 9.65
N THR A 143 11.41 21.30 10.86
CA THR A 143 12.13 22.55 11.16
C THR A 143 13.54 22.25 11.63
N ASP A 144 14.44 23.21 11.44
CA ASP A 144 15.81 23.17 11.96
C ASP A 144 16.61 21.94 11.49
N GLY A 145 16.33 21.46 10.27
CA GLY A 145 16.98 20.28 9.70
C GLY A 145 16.65 20.02 8.23
N THR A 146 17.19 18.93 7.71
CA THR A 146 17.20 18.49 6.32
C THR A 146 17.08 16.96 6.24
N GLY A 147 16.94 16.41 5.04
CA GLY A 147 16.78 14.97 4.82
C GLY A 147 15.35 14.48 5.07
N GLY A 148 15.21 13.18 5.37
CA GLY A 148 13.91 12.60 5.69
C GLY A 148 13.00 12.41 4.48
N ALA A 149 13.59 12.38 3.28
CA ALA A 149 12.94 11.97 2.05
C ALA A 149 12.32 10.59 2.20
N SER A 150 11.07 10.45 1.81
CA SER A 150 10.34 9.19 1.77
C SER A 150 10.84 8.33 0.61
N LEU A 151 10.99 7.03 0.87
CA LEU A 151 11.29 6.01 -0.13
C LEU A 151 10.02 5.20 -0.40
N LEU A 152 9.75 4.91 -1.67
CA LEU A 152 8.77 3.92 -2.11
C LEU A 152 9.42 2.95 -3.09
N VAL A 153 9.11 1.67 -2.96
CA VAL A 153 9.56 0.59 -3.85
C VAL A 153 8.40 -0.34 -4.15
N ASP A 154 8.10 -0.57 -5.43
CA ASP A 154 7.10 -1.58 -5.81
C ASP A 154 7.66 -2.98 -5.57
N GLY A 155 7.21 -3.63 -4.49
CA GLY A 155 7.64 -4.98 -4.14
C GLY A 155 7.31 -5.99 -5.22
N PHE A 156 6.24 -5.79 -6.00
CA PHE A 156 5.89 -6.70 -7.08
C PHE A 156 6.82 -6.55 -8.29
N TYR A 157 7.28 -5.32 -8.57
CA TYR A 157 8.29 -5.07 -9.59
C TYR A 157 9.64 -5.69 -9.17
N ALA A 158 10.08 -5.43 -7.94
CA ALA A 158 11.29 -6.04 -7.39
C ALA A 158 11.22 -7.58 -7.41
N ALA A 159 10.05 -8.14 -7.09
CA ALA A 159 9.83 -9.58 -7.12
C ALA A 159 9.86 -10.14 -8.55
N SER A 160 9.36 -9.39 -9.55
CA SER A 160 9.49 -9.81 -10.96
C SER A 160 10.95 -9.86 -11.43
N ILE A 161 11.78 -8.88 -11.02
CA ILE A 161 13.21 -8.88 -11.31
C ILE A 161 13.89 -10.07 -10.63
N LEU A 162 13.59 -10.30 -9.36
CA LEU A 162 14.15 -11.43 -8.61
C LEU A 162 13.77 -12.76 -9.27
N LYS A 163 12.52 -12.91 -9.72
CA LYS A 163 12.05 -14.13 -10.40
C LYS A 163 12.81 -14.40 -11.70
N GLU A 164 13.11 -13.34 -12.45
CA GLU A 164 13.82 -13.45 -13.73
C GLU A 164 15.32 -13.73 -13.54
N LEU A 165 15.98 -13.03 -12.62
CA LEU A 165 17.44 -13.10 -12.44
C LEU A 165 17.88 -14.21 -11.47
N HIS A 166 17.05 -14.52 -10.47
CA HIS A 166 17.37 -15.43 -9.38
C HIS A 166 16.14 -16.29 -9.01
N PRO A 167 15.66 -17.16 -9.91
CA PRO A 167 14.43 -17.93 -9.71
C PRO A 167 14.47 -18.80 -8.44
N GLU A 168 15.62 -19.41 -8.11
CA GLU A 168 15.77 -20.20 -6.88
C GLU A 168 15.60 -19.35 -5.61
N ALA A 169 16.12 -18.11 -5.62
CA ALA A 169 15.91 -17.17 -4.53
C ALA A 169 14.43 -16.79 -4.41
N TYR A 170 13.76 -16.53 -5.54
CA TYR A 170 12.32 -16.25 -5.56
C TYR A 170 11.50 -17.39 -4.95
N GLU A 171 11.77 -18.64 -5.33
CA GLU A 171 11.08 -19.83 -4.80
C GLU A 171 11.32 -19.99 -3.29
N LEU A 172 12.54 -19.78 -2.81
CA LEU A 172 12.83 -19.77 -1.39
C LEU A 172 12.01 -18.70 -0.66
N LEU A 173 12.05 -17.44 -1.14
CA LEU A 173 11.29 -16.31 -0.55
C LEU A 173 9.77 -16.52 -0.59
N SER A 174 9.28 -17.41 -1.46
CA SER A 174 7.87 -17.77 -1.59
C SER A 174 7.43 -18.93 -0.70
N SER A 175 8.37 -19.69 -0.15
CA SER A 175 8.09 -20.95 0.57
C SER A 175 8.54 -20.95 2.03
N VAL A 176 9.68 -20.31 2.33
CA VAL A 176 10.23 -20.24 3.69
C VAL A 176 9.42 -19.24 4.51
N HIS A 177 8.84 -19.72 5.61
CA HIS A 177 8.11 -18.86 6.54
C HIS A 177 9.10 -18.09 7.43
N VAL A 178 8.89 -16.77 7.53
CA VAL A 178 9.77 -15.86 8.26
C VAL A 178 9.09 -15.45 9.57
N PRO A 179 9.62 -15.86 10.74
CA PRO A 179 9.08 -15.40 12.02
C PRO A 179 9.37 -13.91 12.20
N ALA A 180 8.44 -13.20 12.83
CA ALA A 180 8.54 -11.78 13.14
C ALA A 180 8.01 -11.51 14.54
N HIS A 181 8.45 -10.42 15.17
CA HIS A 181 7.94 -10.02 16.48
C HIS A 181 8.08 -8.51 16.71
N ALA A 182 7.22 -7.95 17.55
CA ALA A 182 7.41 -6.65 18.16
C ALA A 182 7.41 -6.79 19.67
N ALA A 183 8.48 -6.34 20.32
CA ALA A 183 8.67 -6.42 21.77
C ALA A 183 9.21 -5.09 22.36
N GLY A 184 8.89 -3.96 21.72
CA GLY A 184 9.37 -2.64 22.12
C GLY A 184 8.66 -2.03 23.33
N GLU A 185 7.60 -2.67 23.83
CA GLU A 185 6.78 -2.18 24.95
C GLU A 185 6.83 -3.15 26.14
N PRO A 186 7.02 -2.68 27.39
CA PRO A 186 7.12 -3.56 28.55
C PRO A 186 5.90 -4.47 28.77
N SER A 187 4.72 -4.03 28.32
CA SER A 187 3.45 -4.73 28.53
C SER A 187 2.97 -5.53 27.31
N ALA A 188 3.71 -5.57 26.21
CA ALA A 188 3.22 -6.20 24.98
C ALA A 188 4.31 -6.86 24.14
N ILE A 189 4.04 -8.11 23.74
CA ILE A 189 4.83 -8.83 22.73
C ILE A 189 3.84 -9.31 21.67
N TYR A 190 4.09 -8.93 20.43
CA TYR A 190 3.31 -9.37 19.27
C TYR A 190 4.12 -10.37 18.47
N THR A 191 3.49 -11.49 18.13
CA THR A 191 4.02 -12.49 17.21
C THR A 191 2.89 -12.97 16.31
N PRO A 192 3.16 -13.31 15.04
CA PRO A 192 2.14 -13.79 14.14
C PRO A 192 1.71 -15.20 14.55
N HIS A 193 0.49 -15.57 14.19
CA HIS A 193 -0.02 -16.92 14.32
C HIS A 193 -0.29 -17.53 12.93
N PRO A 194 0.39 -18.61 12.53
CA PRO A 194 1.32 -19.41 13.33
C PRO A 194 2.64 -18.69 13.60
N SER A 195 3.31 -19.05 14.71
CA SER A 195 4.60 -18.45 15.11
C SER A 195 5.76 -18.71 14.16
N THR A 196 5.58 -19.59 13.17
CA THR A 196 6.50 -19.73 12.03
C THR A 196 6.53 -18.48 11.17
N GLY A 197 5.54 -17.60 11.29
CA GLY A 197 5.34 -16.43 10.44
C GLY A 197 4.85 -16.82 9.05
N TYR A 198 5.18 -16.00 8.06
CA TYR A 198 4.69 -16.10 6.68
C TYR A 198 5.84 -15.90 5.68
N PRO A 199 5.73 -16.40 4.44
CA PRO A 199 6.71 -16.13 3.40
C PRO A 199 6.82 -14.65 3.06
N VAL A 200 7.99 -14.26 2.53
CA VAL A 200 8.22 -12.88 2.07
C VAL A 200 7.34 -12.57 0.86
N LEU A 201 7.18 -13.55 -0.03
CA LEU A 201 6.35 -13.45 -1.23
C LEU A 201 5.19 -14.42 -1.09
N SER A 202 3.96 -13.91 -0.93
CA SER A 202 2.77 -14.74 -0.81
C SER A 202 1.92 -14.65 -2.07
N HIS A 203 1.42 -15.81 -2.50
CA HIS A 203 0.66 -15.95 -3.74
C HIS A 203 -0.77 -16.41 -3.48
N ASP A 204 -1.68 -16.01 -4.36
CA ASP A 204 -3.00 -16.61 -4.43
C ASP A 204 -2.87 -18.10 -4.80
N LYS A 205 -3.57 -18.96 -4.05
CA LYS A 205 -3.47 -20.41 -4.22
C LYS A 205 -4.12 -20.92 -5.50
N VAL A 206 -5.04 -20.16 -6.09
CA VAL A 206 -5.81 -20.56 -7.28
C VAL A 206 -5.16 -20.00 -8.54
N THR A 207 -4.84 -18.71 -8.55
CA THR A 207 -4.29 -18.02 -9.72
C THR A 207 -2.77 -18.08 -9.79
N GLY A 208 -2.10 -18.31 -8.65
CA GLY A 208 -0.64 -18.23 -8.54
C GLY A 208 -0.10 -16.80 -8.65
N GLU A 209 -0.97 -15.78 -8.66
CA GLU A 209 -0.53 -14.39 -8.68
C GLU A 209 0.08 -13.97 -7.35
N LEU A 210 1.12 -13.15 -7.38
CA LEU A 210 1.68 -12.53 -6.19
C LEU A 210 0.64 -11.55 -5.59
N THR A 211 0.27 -11.78 -4.33
CA THR A 211 -0.77 -11.01 -3.61
C THR A 211 -0.20 -10.17 -2.48
N GLN A 212 0.91 -10.60 -1.85
CA GLN A 212 1.51 -9.87 -0.76
C GLN A 212 3.04 -9.99 -0.77
N VAL A 213 3.71 -8.87 -0.48
CA VAL A 213 5.09 -8.80 -0.03
C VAL A 213 5.07 -8.50 1.47
N ARG A 214 5.73 -9.34 2.27
CA ARG A 214 5.89 -9.16 3.72
C ARG A 214 7.37 -9.11 4.05
N TRP A 215 7.92 -7.92 4.18
CA TRP A 215 9.35 -7.73 4.38
C TRP A 215 9.64 -6.58 5.33
N ASN A 216 10.12 -6.89 6.53
CA ASN A 216 10.73 -5.91 7.43
C ASN A 216 11.87 -6.61 8.17
N ASN A 217 13.10 -6.15 7.93
CA ASN A 217 14.27 -6.77 8.55
C ASN A 217 14.36 -6.48 10.05
N ASP A 218 13.77 -5.36 10.51
CA ASP A 218 13.79 -4.96 11.92
C ASP A 218 12.74 -5.72 12.75
N ASP A 219 11.63 -6.11 12.13
CA ASP A 219 10.61 -7.00 12.74
C ASP A 219 11.06 -8.47 12.76
N ARG A 220 11.93 -8.86 11.82
CA ARG A 220 12.30 -10.26 11.58
C ARG A 220 12.93 -10.86 12.83
N SER A 221 12.35 -11.95 13.29
CA SER A 221 12.86 -12.71 14.44
C SER A 221 13.94 -13.71 14.00
N VAL A 222 14.45 -14.47 14.98
CA VAL A 222 15.47 -15.49 14.75
C VAL A 222 14.92 -16.60 13.87
N MET A 223 15.59 -16.89 12.76
CA MET A 223 15.29 -18.05 11.89
C MET A 223 15.64 -19.35 12.61
N ASN A 224 14.68 -19.92 13.35
CA ASN A 224 14.91 -21.09 14.22
C ASN A 224 14.18 -22.38 13.78
N ARG A 225 13.53 -22.35 12.62
CA ARG A 225 12.72 -23.47 12.07
C ARG A 225 13.04 -23.78 10.60
N LEU A 226 14.19 -23.35 10.13
CA LEU A 226 14.69 -23.64 8.78
C LEU A 226 15.61 -24.88 8.83
N ASP A 227 15.57 -25.72 7.80
CA ASP A 227 16.53 -26.81 7.65
C ASP A 227 17.96 -26.24 7.61
N PRO A 228 18.90 -26.76 8.42
CA PRO A 228 20.29 -26.28 8.44
C PRO A 228 20.96 -26.18 7.05
N HIS A 229 20.62 -27.06 6.11
CA HIS A 229 21.21 -27.06 4.76
C HIS A 229 20.67 -25.96 3.84
N VAL A 230 19.55 -25.32 4.24
CA VAL A 230 18.89 -24.25 3.47
C VAL A 230 19.25 -22.87 4.03
N VAL A 231 19.84 -22.78 5.22
CA VAL A 231 20.14 -21.51 5.90
C VAL A 231 21.00 -20.59 5.03
N ASP A 232 22.11 -21.07 4.49
CA ASP A 232 23.01 -20.23 3.67
C ASP A 232 22.30 -19.75 2.40
N GLN A 233 21.57 -20.64 1.72
CA GLN A 233 20.79 -20.32 0.52
C GLN A 233 19.70 -19.29 0.81
N TRP A 234 19.05 -19.38 1.97
CA TRP A 234 18.08 -18.39 2.43
C TRP A 234 18.70 -17.01 2.64
N TYR A 235 19.87 -16.96 3.28
CA TYR A 235 20.59 -15.70 3.48
C TYR A 235 21.10 -15.11 2.15
N ASP A 236 21.50 -15.94 1.18
CA ASP A 236 21.80 -15.50 -0.18
C ASP A 236 20.55 -14.96 -0.91
N ALA A 237 19.39 -15.62 -0.73
CA ALA A 237 18.14 -15.18 -1.31
C ALA A 237 17.72 -13.79 -0.81
N ILE A 238 17.80 -13.53 0.50
CA ILE A 238 17.48 -12.20 1.03
C ILE A 238 18.52 -11.14 0.64
N ARG A 239 19.79 -11.53 0.38
CA ARG A 239 20.80 -10.62 -0.19
C ARG A 239 20.44 -10.23 -1.62
N ALA A 240 20.01 -11.18 -2.45
CA ALA A 240 19.54 -10.91 -3.80
C ALA A 240 18.28 -10.03 -3.79
N TRP A 241 17.32 -10.32 -2.91
CA TRP A 241 16.15 -9.50 -2.68
C TRP A 241 16.50 -8.05 -2.30
N ASN A 242 17.39 -7.87 -1.33
CA ASN A 242 17.83 -6.56 -0.92
C ASN A 242 18.51 -5.79 -2.06
N LYS A 243 19.27 -6.46 -2.94
CA LYS A 243 19.83 -5.83 -4.15
C LYS A 243 18.74 -5.35 -5.10
N CYS A 244 17.67 -6.13 -5.30
CA CYS A 244 16.53 -5.71 -6.11
C CYS A 244 15.83 -4.47 -5.51
N LEU A 245 15.62 -4.44 -4.19
CA LEU A 245 14.98 -3.32 -3.47
C LEU A 245 15.85 -2.05 -3.43
N THR A 246 17.17 -2.21 -3.40
CA THR A 246 18.14 -1.10 -3.30
C THR A 246 18.70 -0.65 -4.63
N SER A 247 18.30 -1.29 -5.73
CA SER A 247 18.64 -0.85 -7.08
C SER A 247 18.10 0.57 -7.33
N PRO A 248 18.91 1.50 -7.88
CA PRO A 248 18.44 2.84 -8.25
C PRO A 248 17.21 2.82 -9.16
N ASP A 249 17.09 1.80 -10.03
CA ASP A 249 15.94 1.63 -10.93
C ASP A 249 14.65 1.21 -10.21
N SER A 250 14.75 0.69 -8.98
CA SER A 250 13.59 0.27 -8.18
C SER A 250 13.11 1.35 -7.21
N GLN A 251 13.97 2.30 -6.84
CA GLN A 251 13.70 3.26 -5.77
C GLN A 251 13.07 4.55 -6.30
N PHE A 252 11.87 4.86 -5.81
CA PHE A 252 11.28 6.18 -5.98
C PHE A 252 11.45 6.98 -4.69
N TRP A 253 12.23 8.05 -4.76
CA TRP A 253 12.49 8.96 -3.65
C TRP A 253 11.66 10.23 -3.77
N LEU A 254 10.96 10.62 -2.72
CA LEU A 254 10.12 11.81 -2.66
C LEU A 254 10.41 12.60 -1.38
N GLN A 255 10.85 13.85 -1.53
CA GLN A 255 10.94 14.76 -0.39
C GLN A 255 9.57 15.37 -0.12
N LEU A 256 8.93 14.96 0.98
CA LEU A 256 7.73 15.62 1.48
C LEU A 256 8.10 17.01 2.01
N GLN A 257 7.28 18.01 1.69
CA GLN A 257 7.45 19.38 2.18
C GLN A 257 6.37 19.71 3.21
N PRO A 258 6.75 20.15 4.43
CA PRO A 258 5.83 20.79 5.36
C PRO A 258 5.60 22.23 4.89
N GLY A 259 4.36 22.62 4.67
CA GLY A 259 4.07 23.79 3.87
C GLY A 259 4.32 25.12 4.58
N THR A 260 4.77 26.06 3.77
CA THR A 260 4.78 27.49 4.04
C THR A 260 4.12 28.18 2.84
N VAL A 261 2.98 28.82 3.07
CA VAL A 261 2.35 29.75 2.13
C VAL A 261 2.99 31.12 2.34
N VAL A 262 3.84 31.56 1.41
CA VAL A 262 4.17 32.98 1.26
C VAL A 262 4.30 33.32 -0.22
N GLY A 263 3.40 34.18 -0.72
CA GLY A 263 3.61 34.99 -1.92
C GLY A 263 2.87 34.55 -3.18
N THR A 264 1.75 35.22 -3.48
CA THR A 264 1.24 35.61 -4.81
C THR A 264 1.79 34.81 -6.02
N TYR A 265 1.01 33.87 -6.57
CA TYR A 265 1.38 33.20 -7.82
C TYR A 265 1.02 34.07 -9.03
N SER A 266 2.05 34.47 -9.78
CA SER A 266 1.95 34.70 -11.22
C SER A 266 2.30 33.38 -11.92
N LEU A 267 1.51 33.03 -12.93
CA LEU A 267 1.62 31.79 -13.71
C LEU A 267 2.94 31.72 -14.49
N SER A 268 3.74 30.69 -14.24
CA SER A 268 4.53 30.07 -15.31
C SER A 268 4.89 28.62 -14.98
N THR A 269 4.26 27.76 -15.78
CA THR A 269 4.59 26.39 -16.23
C THR A 269 5.91 25.75 -15.77
N HIS A 270 5.80 24.47 -15.35
CA HIS A 270 6.85 23.43 -15.23
C HIS A 270 7.76 23.43 -13.98
N LEU A 271 7.20 23.44 -12.76
CA LEU A 271 7.82 22.80 -11.56
C LEU A 271 6.85 22.80 -10.35
N CYS A 272 5.70 22.12 -10.42
CA CYS A 272 4.65 22.24 -9.39
C CYS A 272 4.31 20.92 -8.67
N LEU A 273 5.30 20.08 -8.36
CA LEU A 273 5.14 18.98 -7.40
C LEU A 273 5.65 19.34 -5.99
N SER A 274 6.31 20.49 -5.83
CA SER A 274 6.99 20.91 -4.58
C SER A 274 6.22 21.95 -3.76
N LEU A 275 5.01 22.36 -4.17
CA LEU A 275 4.29 23.49 -3.55
C LEU A 275 3.09 23.08 -2.69
N TYR A 276 2.81 21.78 -2.56
CA TYR A 276 1.64 21.27 -1.85
C TYR A 276 2.01 20.29 -0.74
N HIS A 277 1.41 20.47 0.45
CA HIS A 277 1.38 19.45 1.49
C HIS A 277 0.87 18.14 0.91
N THR A 278 1.64 17.07 1.09
CA THR A 278 1.37 15.80 0.41
C THR A 278 1.23 14.70 1.45
N LEU A 279 0.09 14.02 1.40
CA LEU A 279 -0.19 12.80 2.14
C LEU A 279 0.01 11.61 1.21
N SER A 280 0.67 10.56 1.69
CA SER A 280 0.88 9.32 0.93
C SER A 280 0.00 8.22 1.51
N VAL A 281 -0.82 7.59 0.67
CA VAL A 281 -1.57 6.36 1.00
C VAL A 281 -0.92 5.21 0.27
N ILE A 282 -0.53 4.17 1.00
CA ILE A 282 0.31 3.07 0.50
C ILE A 282 -0.40 1.74 0.77
N ASP A 283 -0.49 0.89 -0.26
CA ASP A 283 -0.84 -0.53 -0.13
C ASP A 283 0.35 -1.26 0.52
N ASN A 284 0.27 -1.43 1.84
CA ASN A 284 1.35 -1.99 2.66
C ASN A 284 1.61 -3.48 2.36
N HIS A 285 0.72 -4.15 1.61
CA HIS A 285 0.95 -5.52 1.15
C HIS A 285 1.73 -5.57 -0.16
N ARG A 286 2.04 -4.43 -0.78
CA ARG A 286 2.75 -4.37 -2.07
C ARG A 286 3.93 -3.43 -2.05
N VAL A 287 3.70 -2.19 -1.66
CA VAL A 287 4.68 -1.11 -1.79
C VAL A 287 5.45 -1.02 -0.49
N LEU A 288 6.74 -1.35 -0.58
CA LEU A 288 7.66 -1.13 0.53
C LEU A 288 7.95 0.36 0.62
N HIS A 289 8.15 0.83 1.84
CA HIS A 289 8.45 2.22 2.11
C HIS A 289 9.61 2.34 3.09
N GLY A 290 10.19 3.53 3.15
CA GLY A 290 11.32 3.83 4.02
C GLY A 290 11.57 5.32 4.07
N ARG A 291 12.72 5.70 4.62
CA ARG A 291 13.15 7.10 4.63
C ARG A 291 14.65 7.22 4.68
N SER A 292 15.16 8.31 4.12
CA SER A 292 16.53 8.75 4.37
C SER A 292 16.69 9.23 5.81
N ALA A 293 17.93 9.22 6.31
CA ALA A 293 18.26 9.84 7.58
C ALA A 293 17.91 11.34 7.56
N PHE A 294 17.66 11.91 8.73
CA PHE A 294 17.33 13.33 8.84
C PHE A 294 17.84 13.92 10.15
N ASP A 295 17.89 15.25 10.20
CA ASP A 295 18.12 16.02 11.42
C ASP A 295 16.98 17.04 11.64
N GLY A 296 17.04 17.77 12.74
CA GLY A 296 16.00 18.72 13.14
C GLY A 296 14.74 18.07 13.71
N LYS A 297 13.68 18.87 13.83
CA LYS A 297 12.39 18.45 14.38
C LYS A 297 11.45 18.09 13.26
N ARG A 298 11.08 16.81 13.16
CA ARG A 298 10.18 16.28 12.12
C ARG A 298 8.93 15.69 12.76
N ARG A 299 7.79 16.36 12.58
CA ARG A 299 6.47 15.92 13.07
C ARG A 299 5.67 15.28 11.94
N MET A 300 5.27 14.04 12.14
CA MET A 300 4.46 13.26 11.21
C MET A 300 3.17 12.81 11.88
N CYS A 301 2.12 12.68 11.10
CA CYS A 301 0.93 11.97 11.51
C CYS A 301 0.44 10.97 10.47
N GLY A 302 -0.43 10.07 10.91
CA GLY A 302 -0.95 9.03 10.06
C GLY A 302 -1.63 7.91 10.84
N ALA A 303 -2.05 6.89 10.10
CA ALA A 303 -2.75 5.76 10.66
C ALA A 303 -2.74 4.56 9.71
N TYR A 304 -3.16 3.43 10.25
CA TYR A 304 -3.37 2.20 9.49
C TYR A 304 -4.86 2.01 9.17
N VAL A 305 -5.14 1.42 8.00
CA VAL A 305 -6.46 0.88 7.64
C VAL A 305 -6.30 -0.60 7.30
N GLY A 306 -7.23 -1.46 7.71
CA GLY A 306 -7.19 -2.87 7.35
C GLY A 306 -7.54 -3.12 5.88
N VAL A 307 -7.30 -4.34 5.43
CA VAL A 307 -7.50 -4.71 4.01
C VAL A 307 -8.96 -4.67 3.60
N ASP A 308 -9.84 -5.16 4.47
CA ASP A 308 -11.25 -5.32 4.18
C ASP A 308 -11.97 -3.98 4.07
N GLU A 309 -11.58 -2.99 4.88
CA GLU A 309 -12.24 -1.69 4.97
C GLU A 309 -12.09 -0.91 3.66
N TYR A 310 -10.85 -0.73 3.17
CA TYR A 310 -10.64 0.03 1.94
C TYR A 310 -11.14 -0.72 0.70
N ARG A 311 -11.12 -2.06 0.71
CA ARG A 311 -11.65 -2.88 -0.39
C ARG A 311 -13.16 -2.82 -0.45
N SER A 312 -13.83 -2.89 0.70
CA SER A 312 -15.27 -2.69 0.82
C SER A 312 -15.66 -1.31 0.28
N ARG A 313 -14.97 -0.25 0.73
CA ARG A 313 -15.21 1.11 0.25
C ARG A 313 -15.01 1.23 -1.27
N LEU A 314 -13.93 0.67 -1.80
CA LEU A 314 -13.68 0.68 -3.24
C LEU A 314 -14.74 -0.10 -4.03
N ALA A 315 -15.24 -1.23 -3.51
CA ALA A 315 -16.30 -2.00 -4.16
C ALA A 315 -17.59 -1.17 -4.32
N VAL A 316 -18.02 -0.48 -3.25
CA VAL A 316 -19.17 0.44 -3.28
C VAL A 316 -18.95 1.58 -4.28
N LEU A 317 -17.77 2.18 -4.28
CA LEU A 317 -17.45 3.27 -5.20
C LEU A 317 -17.37 2.79 -6.66
N ARG A 318 -16.88 1.57 -6.92
CA ARG A 318 -16.91 0.96 -8.25
C ARG A 318 -18.33 0.78 -8.73
N GLU A 319 -19.25 0.33 -7.88
CA GLU A 319 -20.67 0.22 -8.26
C GLU A 319 -21.27 1.59 -8.58
N LYS A 320 -20.96 2.61 -7.77
CA LYS A 320 -21.41 4.00 -7.97
C LYS A 320 -20.91 4.61 -9.29
N PHE A 321 -19.66 4.34 -9.68
CA PHE A 321 -18.97 5.04 -10.79
C PHE A 321 -18.65 4.18 -12.01
N ALA A 322 -18.83 2.87 -11.94
CA ALA A 322 -18.79 1.97 -13.09
C ALA A 322 -20.20 1.45 -13.42
N PRO A 323 -21.17 2.32 -13.79
CA PRO A 323 -22.45 1.85 -14.26
C PRO A 323 -22.27 1.25 -15.66
N ASP A 324 -22.51 -0.05 -15.83
CA ASP A 324 -23.04 -0.53 -17.12
C ASP A 324 -23.56 -1.98 -17.18
N ALA A 325 -23.51 -2.77 -16.10
CA ALA A 325 -24.06 -4.14 -16.13
C ALA A 325 -25.29 -4.32 -15.24
N VAL A 326 -25.28 -3.84 -13.99
CA VAL A 326 -26.33 -4.16 -13.02
C VAL A 326 -27.63 -3.41 -13.31
N GLU A 327 -27.59 -2.09 -13.59
CA GLU A 327 -28.79 -1.33 -13.99
C GLU A 327 -29.36 -1.80 -15.33
N LYS A 328 -28.50 -2.25 -16.26
CA LYS A 328 -28.91 -2.78 -17.56
C LYS A 328 -29.60 -4.14 -17.40
N ALA A 329 -29.02 -5.03 -16.58
CA ALA A 329 -29.61 -6.32 -16.25
C ALA A 329 -30.93 -6.20 -15.47
N THR A 330 -31.01 -5.28 -14.48
CA THR A 330 -32.24 -5.10 -13.69
C THR A 330 -33.36 -4.36 -14.43
N ARG A 331 -33.05 -3.50 -15.41
CA ARG A 331 -34.07 -2.94 -16.33
C ARG A 331 -34.66 -4.02 -17.23
N ASP A 332 -33.86 -5.00 -17.67
CA ASP A 332 -34.31 -6.08 -18.55
C ASP A 332 -34.98 -7.25 -17.79
N THR A 333 -34.72 -7.41 -16.49
CA THR A 333 -35.35 -8.46 -15.65
C THR A 333 -36.52 -7.97 -14.81
N ALA A 334 -37.18 -6.86 -15.17
CA ALA A 334 -38.43 -6.43 -14.54
C ALA A 334 -39.61 -7.37 -14.90
N ALA A 335 -39.44 -8.67 -14.72
CA ALA A 335 -40.52 -9.63 -14.56
C ALA A 335 -40.82 -9.74 -13.06
N VAL A 336 -41.70 -8.86 -12.58
CA VAL A 336 -42.30 -9.01 -11.25
C VAL A 336 -43.13 -10.29 -11.27
N VAL A 337 -42.73 -11.29 -10.49
CA VAL A 337 -43.60 -12.43 -10.15
C VAL A 337 -44.03 -12.28 -8.69
N ASN A 338 -45.32 -11.99 -8.47
CA ASN A 338 -45.98 -11.95 -7.16
C ASN A 338 -45.41 -10.98 -6.10
N GLY A 339 -44.90 -9.81 -6.53
CA GLY A 339 -44.72 -8.65 -5.63
C GLY A 339 -43.73 -8.83 -4.47
N ARG A 340 -42.79 -9.79 -4.55
CA ARG A 340 -41.70 -9.95 -3.58
C ARG A 340 -40.37 -10.02 -4.32
N SER A 341 -39.44 -9.14 -3.94
CA SER A 341 -38.03 -9.23 -4.34
C SER A 341 -37.40 -10.44 -3.65
N ILE A 342 -36.92 -11.41 -4.43
CA ILE A 342 -36.25 -12.61 -3.92
C ILE A 342 -34.76 -12.43 -4.22
N TRP A 343 -33.95 -12.70 -3.20
CA TRP A 343 -32.49 -12.67 -3.20
C TRP A 343 -31.86 -13.19 -4.50
N ASN A 344 -30.85 -12.47 -4.98
CA ASN A 344 -30.14 -12.72 -6.23
C ASN A 344 -29.34 -14.03 -6.18
N GLU A 345 -29.40 -14.85 -7.24
CA GLU A 345 -28.60 -16.08 -7.42
C GLU A 345 -27.11 -15.81 -7.79
N ALA A 346 -26.69 -14.54 -7.86
CA ALA A 346 -25.31 -14.15 -8.16
C ALA A 346 -24.48 -13.76 -6.91
N LEU A 347 -24.88 -14.18 -5.72
CA LEU A 347 -24.05 -14.14 -4.50
C LEU A 347 -23.44 -15.51 -4.20
#